data_AF-A0A528FV85-F1
#
_entry.id   AF-A0A528FV85-F1
#
_cell.length_a   1.000
_cell.length_b   1.000
_cell.length_c   1.000
_cell.angle_alpha   90.00
_cell.angle_beta   90.00
_cell.angle_gamma   90.00
#
_symmetry.space_group_name_H-M   'P 1'
#
loop_
_entity.id
_entity.type
_entity.pdbx_description
1 polymer ?
#
loop_
_entity_poly.entity_id
_entity_poly.type
_entity_poly.pdbx_seq_one_letter_code
_entity_poly.pdbx_strand_id
1 'polypeptide(L)'
;SARGLKAAPLVGRELASQGWLPDLALVSPALRSRDTWRLVSAELPAQTPAKFVQALYEASAADVLAKVRQANAATSSLLVLGHNPGLEE
;
A
#
# COMPACT_ATOMS: atom_id res chain seq x y z
N SER A 1 10.84 -5.89 11.71
CA SER A 1 12.31 -5.92 11.86
C SER A 1 12.82 -4.50 12.06
N ALA A 2 14.00 -4.31 12.69
CA ALA A 2 14.58 -2.97 12.87
C ALA A 2 14.79 -2.23 11.54
N ARG A 3 15.16 -2.96 10.47
CA ARG A 3 15.29 -2.42 9.12
C ARG A 3 13.96 -1.90 8.56
N GLY A 4 12.89 -2.71 8.63
CA GLY A 4 11.57 -2.31 8.13
C GLY A 4 10.99 -1.09 8.86
N LEU A 5 11.20 -1.00 10.17
CA LEU A 5 10.77 0.16 10.97
C LEU A 5 11.47 1.47 10.56
N LYS A 6 12.73 1.38 10.11
CA LYS A 6 13.48 2.54 9.59
C LYS A 6 13.12 2.85 8.14
N ALA A 7 12.86 1.82 7.33
CA ALA A 7 12.60 1.98 5.90
C ALA A 7 11.20 2.53 5.59
N ALA A 8 10.16 2.07 6.29
CA ALA A 8 8.78 2.45 5.98
C ALA A 8 8.52 3.99 6.03
N PRO A 9 9.03 4.74 7.03
CA PRO A 9 8.92 6.20 7.01
C PRO A 9 9.68 6.86 5.85
N LEU A 10 10.81 6.30 5.41
CA LEU A 10 11.56 6.84 4.28
C LEU A 10 10.78 6.71 2.98
N VAL A 11 10.07 5.60 2.78
CA VAL A 11 9.16 5.41 1.64
C VAL A 11 8.04 6.45 1.66
N GLY A 12 7.41 6.69 2.82
CA GLY A 12 6.37 7.71 2.94
C GLY A 12 6.86 9.12 2.61
N ARG A 13 8.05 9.49 3.10
CA ARG A 13 8.69 10.77 2.76
C ARG A 13 9.01 10.90 1.29
N GLU A 14 9.50 9.82 0.66
CA GLU A 14 9.79 9.82 -0.78
C GLU A 14 8.51 10.04 -1.60
N LEU A 15 7.45 9.30 -1.31
CA LEU A 15 6.13 9.47 -1.94
C LEU A 15 5.64 10.92 -1.84
N ALA A 16 5.73 11.50 -0.65
CA ALA A 16 5.34 12.89 -0.41
C ALA A 16 6.19 13.89 -1.21
N SER A 17 7.52 13.69 -1.23
CA SER A 17 8.45 14.58 -1.95
C SER A 17 8.25 14.57 -3.46
N GLN A 18 7.86 13.42 -4.02
CA GLN A 18 7.58 13.25 -5.46
C GLN A 18 6.15 13.66 -5.83
N GLY A 19 5.30 13.98 -4.86
CA GLY A 19 3.87 14.24 -5.09
C GLY A 19 3.07 13.00 -5.48
N TRP A 20 3.58 11.79 -5.24
CA TRP A 20 2.89 10.52 -5.49
C TRP A 20 1.92 10.22 -4.34
N LEU A 21 0.86 11.02 -4.26
CA LEU A 21 -0.13 10.97 -3.19
C LEU A 21 -1.27 10.02 -3.59
N PRO A 22 -1.38 8.83 -2.98
CA PRO A 22 -2.47 7.90 -3.27
C PRO A 22 -3.80 8.42 -2.73
N ASP A 23 -4.85 8.34 -3.55
CA ASP A 23 -6.24 8.57 -3.13
C ASP A 23 -6.78 7.43 -2.26
N LEU A 24 -6.22 6.23 -2.43
CA LEU A 24 -6.60 5.02 -1.70
C LEU A 24 -5.42 4.05 -1.58
N ALA A 25 -5.27 3.44 -0.41
CA ALA A 25 -4.36 2.31 -0.21
C ALA A 25 -5.14 0.99 -0.08
N LEU A 26 -4.75 -0.03 -0.85
CA LEU A 26 -5.17 -1.42 -0.63
C LEU A 26 -4.07 -2.14 0.13
N VAL A 27 -4.37 -2.63 1.33
CA VAL A 27 -3.37 -3.17 2.24
C VAL A 27 -3.73 -4.60 2.62
N SER A 28 -2.77 -5.52 2.53
CA SER A 28 -2.93 -6.88 3.07
C SER A 28 -3.22 -6.81 4.58
N PRO A 29 -4.13 -7.64 5.12
CA PRO A 29 -4.48 -7.62 6.54
C PRO A 29 -3.36 -8.17 7.45
N ALA A 30 -2.28 -8.74 6.89
CA ALA A 30 -1.13 -9.19 7.65
C ALA A 30 -0.57 -8.07 8.55
N LEU A 31 -0.22 -8.40 9.79
CA LEU A 31 0.27 -7.41 10.77
C LEU A 31 1.45 -6.59 10.23
N ARG A 32 2.42 -7.24 9.57
CA ARG A 32 3.57 -6.57 8.96
C ARG A 32 3.17 -5.54 7.89
N SER A 33 2.12 -5.81 7.12
CA SER A 33 1.61 -4.92 6.07
C SER A 33 0.90 -3.72 6.69
N ARG A 34 0.08 -3.97 7.73
CA ARG A 34 -0.59 -2.92 8.51
C ARG A 34 0.40 -1.99 9.21
N ASP A 35 1.45 -2.55 9.81
CA ASP A 35 2.51 -1.77 10.45
C ASP A 35 3.30 -0.94 9.45
N THR A 36 3.61 -1.51 8.28
CA THR A 36 4.27 -0.77 7.20
C THR A 36 3.39 0.39 6.74
N TRP A 37 2.10 0.14 6.48
CA TRP A 37 1.17 1.19 6.09
C TRP A 37 1.08 2.31 7.12
N ARG A 38 0.93 1.97 8.41
CA ARG A 38 0.86 2.95 9.50
C ARG A 38 2.06 3.90 9.51
N LEU A 39 3.25 3.37 9.24
CA LEU A 39 4.48 4.16 9.22
C LEU A 39 4.63 4.98 7.93
N VAL A 40 4.22 4.45 6.79
CA VAL A 40 4.22 5.16 5.50
C VAL A 40 3.22 6.32 5.53
N SER A 41 1.98 6.06 5.94
CA SER A 41 0.89 7.04 5.89
C SER A 41 1.09 8.21 6.84
N ALA A 42 1.86 8.02 7.92
CA ALA A 42 2.18 9.07 8.88
C ALA A 42 3.06 10.18 8.29
N GLU A 43 3.73 9.91 7.17
CA GLU A 43 4.64 10.83 6.48
C GLU A 43 3.97 11.51 5.27
N LEU A 44 2.73 11.14 4.93
CA LEU A 44 1.98 11.77 3.84
C LEU A 44 1.36 13.09 4.31
N PRO A 45 1.29 14.12 3.43
CA PRO A 45 0.77 15.44 3.78
C PRO A 45 -0.75 15.46 4.00
N ALA A 46 -1.46 14.43 3.54
CA ALA A 46 -2.89 14.27 3.71
C ALA A 46 -3.23 12.83 4.13
N GLN A 47 -4.35 12.66 4.81
CA GLN A 47 -4.83 11.33 5.18
C GLN A 47 -5.28 10.57 3.94
N THR A 48 -4.58 9.48 3.63
CA THR A 48 -5.03 8.51 2.63
C THR A 48 -5.89 7.43 3.28
N PRO A 49 -7.13 7.20 2.84
CA PRO A 49 -7.94 6.08 3.31
C PRO A 49 -7.29 4.74 2.92
N ALA A 50 -7.44 3.74 3.78
CA ALA A 50 -6.95 2.38 3.51
C ALA A 50 -8.07 1.35 3.59
N LYS A 51 -8.07 0.41 2.65
CA LYS A 51 -8.91 -0.78 2.68
C LYS A 51 -8.04 -2.00 2.94
N PHE A 52 -8.38 -2.77 3.98
CA PHE A 52 -7.72 -4.04 4.24
C PHE A 52 -8.37 -5.13 3.39
N VAL A 53 -7.60 -5.72 2.47
CA VAL A 53 -8.12 -6.64 1.46
C VAL A 53 -7.55 -8.02 1.68
N GLN A 54 -8.39 -8.96 2.13
CA GLN A 54 -7.97 -10.34 2.40
C GLN A 54 -7.33 -11.01 1.18
N ALA A 55 -7.84 -10.71 -0.02
CA ALA A 55 -7.30 -11.23 -1.28
C ALA A 55 -5.88 -10.75 -1.61
N LEU A 56 -5.31 -9.79 -0.87
CA LEU A 56 -3.89 -9.38 -0.99
C LEU A 56 -2.96 -10.19 -0.08
N TYR A 57 -3.49 -11.09 0.74
CA TYR A 57 -2.72 -12.06 1.50
C TYR A 57 -2.52 -13.32 0.63
N GLU A 58 -1.28 -13.65 0.29
CA GLU A 58 -0.94 -14.77 -0.60
C GLU A 58 -1.57 -14.67 -2.01
N ALA A 59 -1.73 -13.44 -2.49
CA ALA A 59 -2.28 -13.13 -3.81
C ALA A 59 -1.33 -13.50 -4.94
N SER A 60 -1.87 -13.97 -6.07
CA SER A 60 -1.15 -13.94 -7.35
C SER A 60 -1.17 -12.54 -7.97
N ALA A 61 -0.31 -12.27 -8.95
CA ALA A 61 -0.33 -11.01 -9.71
C ALA A 61 -1.71 -10.74 -10.36
N ALA A 62 -2.39 -11.79 -10.83
CA ALA A 62 -3.73 -11.69 -11.40
C ALA A 62 -4.77 -11.25 -10.36
N ASP A 63 -4.68 -11.76 -9.12
CA ASP A 63 -5.57 -11.38 -8.03
C ASP A 63 -5.36 -9.91 -7.62
N VAL A 64 -4.10 -9.47 -7.55
CA VAL A 64 -3.74 -8.07 -7.29
C VAL A 64 -4.35 -7.17 -8.36
N LEU A 65 -4.14 -7.48 -9.65
CA LEU A 65 -4.66 -6.69 -10.75
C LEU A 65 -6.19 -6.66 -10.78
N ALA A 66 -6.85 -7.78 -10.48
CA ALA A 66 -8.30 -7.83 -10.36
C ALA A 66 -8.82 -6.89 -9.26
N LYS A 67 -8.10 -6.76 -8.14
CA LYS A 67 -8.46 -5.82 -7.07
C LYS A 67 -8.20 -4.37 -7.43
N VAL A 68 -7.09 -4.09 -8.13
CA VAL A 68 -6.82 -2.75 -8.67
C VAL A 68 -7.96 -2.31 -9.60
N ARG A 69 -8.40 -3.19 -10.50
CA ARG A 69 -9.51 -2.90 -11.44
C ARG A 69 -10.87 -2.70 -10.76
N GLN A 70 -11.04 -3.18 -9.53
CA GLN A 70 -12.24 -2.98 -8.72
C GLN A 70 -12.20 -1.68 -7.89
N ALA A 71 -11.08 -0.96 -7.88
CA ALA A 71 -11.03 0.38 -7.29
C ALA A 71 -12.02 1.31 -8.03
N ASN A 72 -12.64 2.22 -7.29
CA ASN A 72 -13.65 3.13 -7.82
C ASN A 72 -13.05 3.97 -8.96
N ALA A 73 -13.83 4.25 -10.01
CA ALA A 73 -13.45 5.13 -11.11
C ALA A 73 -13.04 6.55 -10.65
N ALA A 74 -13.46 6.98 -9.45
CA ALA A 74 -13.03 8.24 -8.84
C ALA A 74 -11.61 8.20 -8.23
N THR A 75 -11.00 7.03 -8.09
CA THR A 75 -9.62 6.85 -7.59
C THR A 75 -8.65 7.01 -8.74
N SER A 76 -7.89 8.10 -8.77
CA SER A 76 -6.90 8.39 -9.81
C SER A 76 -5.55 7.76 -9.50
N SER A 77 -5.22 7.62 -8.22
CA SER A 77 -3.98 7.00 -7.74
C SER A 77 -4.25 5.95 -6.66
N LEU A 78 -3.64 4.78 -6.79
CA LEU A 78 -3.80 3.66 -5.87
C LEU A 78 -2.43 3.20 -5.37
N LEU A 79 -2.28 3.02 -4.07
CA LEU A 79 -1.14 2.32 -3.47
C LEU A 79 -1.55 0.90 -3.10
N VAL A 80 -0.75 -0.10 -3.48
CA VAL A 80 -0.97 -1.50 -3.11
C VAL A 80 0.16 -1.95 -2.20
N LEU A 81 -0.21 -2.51 -1.04
CA LEU A 81 0.73 -3.05 -0.06
C LEU A 81 0.38 -4.51 0.24
N GLY A 82 1.16 -5.42 -0.34
CA GLY A 82 0.98 -6.87 -0.27
C GLY A 82 2.29 -7.59 0.02
N HIS A 83 2.46 -8.77 -0.55
CA HIS A 83 3.65 -9.61 -0.37
C HIS A 83 4.10 -10.17 -1.72
N ASN A 84 5.39 -10.43 -1.86
CA ASN A 84 5.91 -11.22 -2.97
C ASN A 84 5.50 -12.70 -2.77
N PRO A 85 5.33 -13.49 -3.84
CA PRO A 85 5.69 -13.18 -5.23
C PRO A 85 4.67 -12.32 -5.99
N GLY A 86 3.41 -12.25 -5.56
CA GLY A 86 2.34 -11.61 -6.34
C GLY A 86 2.45 -10.10 -6.60
N LEU A 87 3.44 -9.40 -6.03
CA LEU A 87 3.77 -8.01 -6.37
C LEU A 87 4.93 -7.87 -7.36
N GLU A 88 5.72 -8.92 -7.55
CA GLU A 88 6.96 -8.91 -8.33
C GLU A 88 6.83 -9.66 -9.67
N GLU A 89 5.87 -10.58 -9.77
CA GLU A 89 5.47 -11.27 -11.02
C GLU A 89 4.61 -10.39 -11.93
#